data_AF-A0AAU7CLQ3-F1
#
_entry.id   AF-A0AAU7CLQ3-F1
#
_cell.length_a   1.000
_cell.length_b   1.000
_cell.length_c   1.000
_cell.angle_alpha   90.00
_cell.angle_beta   90.00
_cell.angle_gamma   90.00
#
_symmetry.space_group_name_H-M   'P 1'
#
loop_
_entity.id
_entity.type
_entity.pdbx_description
1 polymer ?
#
loop_
_entity_poly.entity_id
_entity_poly.type
_entity_poly.pdbx_seq_one_letter_code
_entity_poly.pdbx_strand_id
1 'polypeptide(L)'
;MTETRYHELLGQLLDGSLSEADAEELRWELERDPDRLRDVRGHLMFSDLLAQEHTPGRSAEAFWQGIQSRLSVETGVTAEVDTPPLPPPLAFEPPARRKYRGLAAVIAAVILLSTALVSQWPSSRRDEARPLLPTLSVLRSGTAGATQISLRGVVVCVHCTLHETEKCQPAVRIREEGREETLFLDDNAVRRDFNRTQGCGRTPLPVLAQGTVHTENGRPLLAATRLEVQR
;
A
#
# COMPACT_ATOMS: atom_id res chain seq x y z
N MET A 1 31.29 20.16 4.00
CA MET A 1 31.75 18.99 4.79
C MET A 1 32.11 17.83 3.85
N THR A 2 33.04 16.92 4.24
CA THR A 2 33.32 15.72 3.42
C THR A 2 32.18 14.72 3.53
N GLU A 3 32.03 13.86 2.52
CA GLU A 3 30.93 12.87 2.50
C GLU A 3 31.01 11.89 3.68
N THR A 4 32.22 11.46 4.05
CA THR A 4 32.43 10.56 5.20
C THR A 4 32.03 11.22 6.51
N ARG A 5 32.41 12.49 6.71
CA ARG A 5 32.06 13.25 7.93
C ARG A 5 30.56 13.48 8.03
N TYR A 6 29.90 13.76 6.91
CA TYR A 6 28.44 13.88 6.87
C TYR A 6 27.74 12.60 7.37
N HIS A 7 28.13 11.44 6.83
CA HIS A 7 27.52 10.16 7.22
C HIS A 7 27.81 9.79 8.68
N GLU A 8 28.98 10.14 9.21
CA GLU A 8 29.30 9.96 10.63
C GLU A 8 28.34 10.76 11.52
N LEU A 9 28.17 12.06 11.22
CA LEU A 9 27.27 12.95 11.96
C LEU A 9 25.80 12.51 11.84
N LEU A 10 25.39 12.06 10.65
CA LEU A 10 24.05 11.53 10.42
C LEU A 10 23.81 10.26 11.25
N GLY A 11 24.79 9.34 11.32
CA GLY A 11 24.70 8.16 12.17
C GLY A 11 24.51 8.52 13.64
N GLN A 12 25.35 9.42 14.16
CA GLN A 12 25.25 9.90 15.54
C GLN A 12 23.91 10.58 15.85
N LEU A 13 23.36 11.35 14.90
CA LEU A 13 22.03 11.95 15.01
C LEU A 13 20.94 10.88 15.17
N LEU A 14 20.95 9.85 14.32
CA LEU A 14 19.95 8.79 14.32
C LEU A 14 20.04 7.93 15.59
N ASP A 15 21.24 7.74 16.12
CA ASP A 15 21.49 7.00 17.36
C ASP A 15 21.24 7.85 18.63
N GLY A 16 20.95 9.15 18.49
CA GLY A 16 20.76 10.06 19.62
C GLY A 16 22.04 10.33 20.43
N SER A 17 23.20 10.15 19.82
CA SER A 17 24.53 10.32 20.45
C SER A 17 25.30 11.54 19.95
N LEU A 18 24.66 12.38 19.12
CA LEU A 18 25.25 13.60 18.55
C LEU A 18 25.60 14.62 19.63
N SER A 19 26.87 15.08 19.64
CA SER A 19 27.30 16.14 20.54
C SER A 19 26.79 17.52 20.09
N GLU A 20 26.78 18.51 20.98
CA GLU A 20 26.34 19.87 20.63
C GLU A 20 27.23 20.53 19.57
N ALA A 21 28.55 20.29 19.63
CA ALA A 21 29.49 20.80 18.64
C ALA A 21 29.27 20.15 17.26
N ASP A 22 29.02 18.84 17.24
CA ASP A 22 28.72 18.09 16.02
C ASP A 22 27.35 18.45 15.43
N ALA A 23 26.36 18.74 16.28
CA ALA A 23 25.05 19.22 15.87
C ALA A 23 25.13 20.58 15.17
N GLU A 24 25.97 21.46 15.70
CA GLU A 24 26.23 22.77 15.10
C GLU A 24 26.94 22.63 13.75
N GLU A 25 27.96 21.78 13.64
CA GLU A 25 28.64 21.47 12.37
C GLU A 25 27.67 20.91 11.32
N LEU A 26 26.83 19.95 11.71
CA LEU A 26 25.81 19.37 10.83
C LEU A 26 24.81 20.45 10.39
N ARG A 27 24.32 21.29 11.32
CA ARG A 27 23.39 22.39 11.02
C ARG A 27 23.93 23.31 9.93
N TRP A 28 25.18 23.76 10.06
CA TRP A 28 25.81 24.64 9.07
C TRP A 28 25.85 24.01 7.68
N GLU A 29 26.09 22.71 7.58
CA GLU A 29 26.07 22.03 6.30
C GLU A 29 24.65 21.91 5.72
N LEU A 30 23.65 21.58 6.55
CA LEU A 30 22.26 21.44 6.10
C LEU A 30 21.65 22.77 5.64
N GLU A 31 22.08 23.89 6.22
CA GLU A 31 21.69 25.24 5.75
C GLU A 31 22.32 25.59 4.40
N ARG A 32 23.53 25.10 4.16
CA ARG A 32 24.30 25.36 2.94
C ARG A 32 23.87 24.46 1.77
N ASP A 33 23.47 23.22 2.05
CA ASP A 33 23.12 22.22 1.04
C ASP A 33 21.70 21.67 1.24
N PRO A 34 20.72 22.12 0.43
CA PRO A 34 19.33 21.69 0.54
C PRO A 34 19.11 20.22 0.15
N ASP A 35 20.02 19.62 -0.61
CA ASP A 35 19.92 18.21 -0.97
C ASP A 35 20.27 17.32 0.22
N ARG A 36 21.28 17.70 1.02
CA ARG A 36 21.60 17.05 2.30
C ARG A 36 20.48 17.20 3.33
N LEU A 37 19.82 18.37 3.38
CA LEU A 37 18.64 18.53 4.23
C LEU A 37 17.51 17.58 3.83
N ARG A 38 17.29 17.37 2.53
CA ARG A 38 16.29 16.42 2.03
C ARG A 38 16.65 14.98 2.40
N ASP A 39 17.92 14.65 2.32
CA ASP A 39 18.45 13.33 2.70
C ASP A 39 18.26 13.03 4.20
N VAL A 40 18.69 13.94 5.09
CA VAL A 40 18.46 13.81 6.54
C VAL A 40 16.97 13.64 6.86
N ARG A 41 16.10 14.42 6.20
CA ARG A 41 14.64 14.28 6.36
C ARG A 41 14.15 12.88 5.97
N GLY A 42 14.68 12.33 4.87
CA GLY A 42 14.38 10.96 4.44
C GLY A 42 14.75 9.92 5.50
N HIS A 43 15.96 10.04 6.06
CA HIS A 43 16.44 9.16 7.13
C HIS A 43 15.59 9.25 8.41
N LEU A 44 15.23 10.47 8.85
CA LEU A 44 14.39 10.67 10.03
C LEU A 44 12.98 10.09 9.84
N MET A 45 12.38 10.27 8.65
CA MET A 45 11.07 9.70 8.34
C MET A 45 11.10 8.16 8.36
N PHE A 46 12.16 7.55 7.84
CA PHE A 46 12.33 6.11 7.88
C PHE A 46 12.54 5.58 9.30
N SER A 47 13.36 6.27 10.11
CA SER A 47 13.57 5.94 11.53
C SER A 47 12.25 6.02 12.32
N ASP A 48 11.44 7.05 12.09
CA ASP A 48 10.13 7.18 12.75
C ASP A 48 9.16 6.05 12.36
N LEU A 49 9.11 5.69 11.06
CA LEU A 49 8.29 4.57 10.59
C LEU A 49 8.67 3.26 11.31
N LEU A 50 9.97 2.96 11.41
CA LEU A 50 10.45 1.77 12.13
C LEU A 50 10.11 1.84 13.62
N ALA A 51 10.25 3.01 14.24
CA ALA A 51 9.92 3.20 15.65
C ALA A 51 8.42 2.95 15.92
N GLN A 52 7.53 3.35 14.99
CA GLN A 52 6.09 3.09 15.09
C GLN A 52 5.76 1.58 14.96
N GLU A 53 6.46 0.86 14.09
CA GLU A 53 6.29 -0.59 13.94
C GLU A 53 6.65 -1.33 15.23
N HIS A 54 7.73 -0.90 15.90
CA HIS A 54 8.16 -1.50 17.16
C HIS A 54 7.36 -1.05 18.39
N THR A 55 6.71 0.12 18.33
CA THR A 55 5.93 0.68 19.45
C THR A 55 4.58 1.21 18.95
N PRO A 56 3.51 0.39 18.92
CA PRO A 56 2.20 0.77 18.38
C PRO A 56 1.59 2.03 19.02
N GLY A 57 1.90 2.28 20.29
CA GLY A 57 1.47 3.47 21.03
C GLY A 57 2.11 4.79 20.57
N ARG A 58 3.11 4.74 19.69
CA ARG A 58 3.77 5.91 19.11
C ARG A 58 3.16 6.33 17.76
N SER A 59 2.19 5.58 17.24
CA SER A 59 1.51 5.92 16.00
C SER A 59 0.75 7.25 16.13
N ALA A 60 0.57 7.95 15.00
CA ALA A 60 -0.25 9.16 14.94
C ALA A 60 -1.68 8.90 15.43
N GLU A 61 -2.21 7.71 15.17
CA GLU A 61 -3.53 7.29 15.63
C GLU A 61 -3.60 7.19 17.16
N ALA A 62 -2.64 6.53 17.80
CA ALA A 62 -2.57 6.42 19.25
C ALA A 62 -2.44 7.81 19.91
N PHE A 63 -1.69 8.72 19.29
CA PHE A 63 -1.61 10.12 19.73
C PHE A 63 -2.96 10.82 19.65
N TRP A 64 -3.68 10.71 18.52
CA TRP A 64 -4.99 11.34 18.35
C TRP A 64 -6.05 10.80 19.31
N GLN A 65 -6.07 9.48 19.56
CA GLN A 65 -6.93 8.88 20.57
C GLN A 65 -6.63 9.42 21.99
N GLY A 66 -5.36 9.62 22.30
CA GLY A 66 -4.92 10.27 23.53
C GLY A 66 -5.43 11.71 23.68
N ILE A 67 -5.45 12.50 22.60
CA ILE A 67 -6.02 13.86 22.63
C ILE A 67 -7.54 13.80 22.78
N GLN A 68 -8.23 12.98 21.99
CA GLN A 68 -9.69 12.88 22.01
C GLN A 68 -10.22 12.45 23.38
N SER A 69 -9.55 11.49 24.03
CA SER A 69 -9.91 11.06 25.38
C SER A 69 -9.81 12.21 26.40
N ARG A 70 -8.76 13.04 26.33
CA ARG A 70 -8.61 14.21 27.22
C ARG A 70 -9.67 15.28 26.97
N LEU A 71 -9.93 15.59 25.71
CA LEU A 71 -10.96 16.59 25.34
C LEU A 71 -12.37 16.15 25.76
N SER A 72 -12.67 14.86 25.67
CA SER A 72 -13.95 14.28 26.10
C SER A 72 -14.13 14.34 27.63
N VAL A 73 -13.04 14.21 28.39
CA VAL A 73 -13.06 14.36 29.85
C VAL A 73 -13.29 15.81 30.27
N GLU A 74 -12.67 16.77 29.57
CA GLU A 74 -12.82 18.21 29.89
C GLU A 74 -14.20 18.78 29.53
N THR A 75 -14.84 18.25 28.50
CA THR A 75 -16.14 18.77 28.03
C THR A 75 -17.34 18.26 28.82
N GLY A 76 -17.16 17.32 29.76
CA GLY A 76 -18.24 16.76 30.58
C GLY A 76 -19.36 16.09 29.77
N VAL A 77 -19.15 15.92 28.45
CA VAL A 77 -20.03 15.15 27.60
C VAL A 77 -19.68 13.70 27.86
N THR A 78 -20.42 13.08 28.78
CA THR A 78 -20.58 11.63 28.81
C THR A 78 -21.30 11.24 27.51
N ALA A 79 -20.55 11.20 26.41
CA ALA A 79 -20.92 10.33 25.33
C ALA A 79 -20.85 8.93 25.93
N GLU A 80 -22.01 8.28 26.09
CA GLU A 80 -22.08 6.83 26.05
C GLU A 80 -21.43 6.40 24.73
N VAL A 81 -20.10 6.28 24.76
CA VAL A 81 -19.36 5.47 23.81
C VAL A 81 -19.62 4.07 24.29
N ASP A 82 -20.58 3.45 23.61
CA ASP A 82 -20.81 2.03 23.57
C ASP A 82 -19.44 1.36 23.42
N THR A 83 -18.89 0.93 24.55
CA THR A 83 -17.59 0.30 24.63
C THR A 83 -17.84 -1.12 24.15
N PRO A 84 -17.37 -1.55 22.95
CA PRO A 84 -17.31 -2.99 22.71
C PRO A 84 -16.46 -3.57 23.85
N PRO A 85 -16.95 -4.60 24.56
CA PRO A 85 -16.28 -5.10 25.75
C PRO A 85 -14.85 -5.45 25.40
N LEU A 86 -13.89 -4.97 26.22
CA LEU A 86 -12.51 -5.42 26.15
C LEU A 86 -12.53 -6.95 26.06
N PRO A 87 -11.92 -7.56 25.04
CA PRO A 87 -11.67 -8.99 25.10
C PRO A 87 -10.80 -9.25 26.34
N PRO A 88 -11.11 -10.29 27.14
CA PRO A 88 -10.24 -10.65 28.27
C PRO A 88 -8.81 -10.89 27.76
N PRO A 89 -7.79 -10.66 28.61
CA PRO A 89 -6.40 -10.89 28.22
C PRO A 89 -6.29 -12.30 27.65
N LEU A 90 -5.86 -12.38 26.39
CA LEU A 90 -5.66 -13.65 25.70
C LEU A 90 -4.58 -14.44 26.44
N ALA A 91 -5.02 -15.32 27.32
CA ALA A 91 -4.25 -16.46 27.75
C ALA A 91 -3.86 -17.22 26.49
N PHE A 92 -2.56 -17.29 26.20
CA PHE A 92 -2.03 -18.23 25.22
C PHE A 92 -2.25 -19.65 25.74
N GLU A 93 -3.44 -20.20 25.52
CA GLU A 93 -3.63 -21.64 25.56
C GLU A 93 -3.06 -22.24 24.27
N PRO A 94 -2.14 -23.20 24.34
CA PRO A 94 -1.67 -23.90 23.16
C PRO A 94 -2.85 -24.64 22.51
N PRO A 95 -3.06 -24.53 21.19
CA PRO A 95 -4.23 -25.11 20.55
C PRO A 95 -4.24 -26.63 20.74
N ALA A 96 -5.36 -27.11 21.28
CA ALA A 96 -5.67 -28.52 21.45
C ALA A 96 -5.53 -29.27 20.11
N ARG A 97 -4.46 -30.06 19.99
CA ARG A 97 -4.24 -31.08 18.96
C ARG A 97 -5.36 -32.13 19.02
N ARG A 98 -6.53 -31.91 18.43
CA ARG A 98 -7.54 -32.98 18.36
C ARG A 98 -8.49 -33.03 17.16
N LYS A 99 -8.43 -32.11 16.18
CA LYS A 99 -9.39 -32.12 15.05
C LYS A 99 -8.82 -32.11 13.62
N TYR A 100 -7.51 -32.35 13.43
CA TYR A 100 -6.90 -32.42 12.08
C TYR A 100 -6.29 -33.79 11.73
N ARG A 101 -6.73 -34.88 12.37
CA ARG A 101 -6.35 -36.24 11.96
C ARG A 101 -7.15 -36.79 10.77
N GLY A 102 -8.32 -36.20 10.45
CA GLY A 102 -9.16 -36.66 9.34
C GLY A 102 -8.84 -36.05 7.97
N LEU A 103 -8.23 -34.86 7.93
CA LEU A 103 -8.06 -34.10 6.67
C LEU A 103 -6.70 -34.33 5.98
N ALA A 104 -5.69 -34.79 6.72
CA ALA A 104 -4.37 -35.12 6.17
C ALA A 104 -4.35 -36.41 5.32
N ALA A 105 -5.34 -37.30 5.49
CA ALA A 105 -5.43 -38.55 4.72
C ALA A 105 -6.05 -38.35 3.32
N VAL A 106 -6.86 -37.31 3.12
CA VAL A 106 -7.54 -37.05 1.84
C VAL A 106 -6.61 -36.34 0.84
N ILE A 107 -5.75 -35.44 1.32
CA ILE A 107 -4.83 -34.67 0.47
C ILE A 107 -3.71 -35.56 -0.11
N ALA A 108 -3.26 -36.59 0.64
CA ALA A 108 -2.25 -37.54 0.15
C ALA A 108 -2.80 -38.51 -0.93
N ALA A 109 -4.10 -38.81 -0.93
CA ALA A 109 -4.72 -39.70 -1.91
C ALA A 109 -5.02 -39.01 -3.25
N VAL A 110 -5.29 -37.70 -3.24
CA VAL A 110 -5.58 -36.93 -4.47
C VAL A 110 -4.29 -36.63 -5.25
N ILE A 111 -3.16 -36.43 -4.58
CA ILE A 111 -1.87 -36.13 -5.24
C ILE A 111 -1.25 -37.37 -5.90
N LEU A 112 -1.53 -38.59 -5.41
CA LEU A 112 -1.00 -39.84 -5.98
C LEU A 112 -1.85 -40.43 -7.13
N LEU A 113 -3.06 -39.91 -7.38
CA LEU A 113 -3.91 -40.38 -8.50
C LEU A 113 -3.76 -39.54 -9.79
N SER A 114 -3.17 -38.34 -9.73
CA SER A 114 -3.01 -37.45 -10.89
C SER A 114 -1.70 -37.63 -11.68
N THR A 115 -0.75 -38.44 -11.22
CA THR A 115 0.54 -38.67 -11.92
C THR A 115 0.57 -39.92 -12.80
N ALA A 116 -0.55 -40.61 -13.03
CA ALA A 116 -0.58 -41.88 -13.77
C ALA A 116 -1.34 -41.87 -15.12
N LEU A 117 -1.75 -40.73 -15.67
CA LEU A 117 -2.57 -40.73 -16.90
C LEU A 117 -2.35 -39.60 -17.92
N VAL A 118 -1.16 -38.97 -17.98
CA VAL A 118 -0.83 -38.00 -19.05
C VAL A 118 0.52 -38.31 -19.74
N SER A 119 0.97 -39.56 -19.70
CA SER A 119 2.14 -40.02 -20.46
C SER A 119 1.76 -40.95 -21.61
N GLN A 120 0.73 -40.61 -22.38
CA GLN A 120 0.43 -41.32 -23.62
C GLN A 120 -0.45 -40.50 -24.58
N TRP A 121 0.25 -40.03 -25.63
CA TRP A 121 -0.21 -39.85 -27.01
C TRP A 121 -0.54 -38.47 -27.61
N PRO A 122 -0.31 -38.30 -28.94
CA PRO A 122 0.28 -37.11 -29.53
C PRO A 122 -0.62 -36.50 -30.64
N SER A 123 -0.12 -35.42 -31.24
CA SER A 123 -0.41 -34.88 -32.59
C SER A 123 -1.84 -35.02 -33.17
N SER A 124 -2.46 -33.88 -33.52
CA SER A 124 -3.03 -33.63 -34.86
C SER A 124 -4.05 -32.47 -34.87
N ARG A 125 -3.70 -31.41 -35.62
CA ARG A 125 -4.54 -30.57 -36.52
C ARG A 125 -6.01 -30.21 -36.20
N ARG A 126 -6.25 -28.90 -36.45
CA ARG A 126 -7.40 -28.20 -37.07
C ARG A 126 -8.56 -27.71 -36.20
N ASP A 127 -8.76 -26.40 -36.36
CA ASP A 127 -9.98 -25.63 -36.65
C ASP A 127 -11.20 -25.62 -35.72
N GLU A 128 -11.65 -24.38 -35.53
CA GLU A 128 -13.02 -23.88 -35.36
C GLU A 128 -13.82 -24.02 -34.05
N ALA A 129 -14.41 -22.86 -33.72
CA ALA A 129 -15.72 -22.63 -33.11
C ALA A 129 -15.93 -22.79 -31.57
N ARG A 130 -16.28 -21.63 -30.98
CA ARG A 130 -17.19 -21.38 -29.82
C ARG A 130 -18.44 -22.29 -29.81
N PRO A 131 -19.32 -22.30 -28.76
CA PRO A 131 -19.33 -21.58 -27.46
C PRO A 131 -19.79 -22.43 -26.24
N LEU A 132 -19.80 -21.85 -25.02
CA LEU A 132 -20.95 -21.72 -24.08
C LEU A 132 -20.52 -21.67 -22.59
N LEU A 133 -21.26 -20.84 -21.84
CA LEU A 133 -21.12 -20.40 -20.45
C LEU A 133 -21.25 -21.53 -19.39
N PRO A 134 -20.90 -21.23 -18.13
CA PRO A 134 -21.98 -21.14 -17.13
C PRO A 134 -21.89 -19.93 -16.18
N THR A 135 -23.01 -19.21 -16.15
CA THR A 135 -23.71 -18.60 -15.00
C THR A 135 -22.94 -18.11 -13.76
N LEU A 136 -22.99 -16.78 -13.61
CA LEU A 136 -22.84 -16.00 -12.38
C LEU A 136 -23.81 -16.41 -11.27
N SER A 137 -23.35 -16.32 -10.02
CA SER A 137 -24.19 -15.99 -8.87
C SER A 137 -23.60 -14.77 -8.17
N VAL A 138 -24.23 -13.63 -8.44
CA VAL A 138 -24.03 -12.34 -7.80
C VAL A 138 -24.85 -12.31 -6.51
N LEU A 139 -24.22 -11.97 -5.38
CA LEU A 139 -24.95 -11.36 -4.26
C LEU A 139 -24.87 -9.84 -4.42
N ARG A 140 -25.97 -9.28 -4.92
CA ARG A 140 -26.22 -7.86 -5.12
C ARG A 140 -26.90 -7.32 -3.88
N SER A 141 -26.17 -6.55 -3.09
CA SER A 141 -26.72 -5.33 -2.49
C SER A 141 -26.16 -4.20 -3.37
N GLY A 142 -26.90 -3.26 -3.95
CA GLY A 142 -28.22 -2.76 -3.59
C GLY A 142 -28.23 -1.23 -3.65
N THR A 143 -27.58 -0.61 -4.65
CA THR A 143 -27.93 0.67 -5.33
C THR A 143 -26.76 1.06 -6.23
N ALA A 144 -27.03 1.21 -7.53
CA ALA A 144 -26.06 1.66 -8.52
C ALA A 144 -25.90 3.19 -8.39
N GLY A 145 -25.10 3.62 -7.42
CA GLY A 145 -24.35 4.85 -7.51
C GLY A 145 -22.90 4.45 -7.78
N ALA A 146 -22.28 4.97 -8.84
CA ALA A 146 -20.85 4.77 -9.03
C ALA A 146 -20.15 5.37 -7.80
N THR A 147 -19.58 4.52 -6.93
CA THR A 147 -18.93 4.99 -5.71
C THR A 147 -17.71 5.80 -6.10
N GLN A 148 -17.84 7.11 -6.04
CA GLN A 148 -16.75 8.04 -6.25
C GLN A 148 -15.81 7.93 -5.05
N ILE A 149 -14.55 7.62 -5.32
CA ILE A 149 -13.52 7.50 -4.31
C ILE A 149 -12.54 8.67 -4.40
N SER A 150 -11.89 8.97 -3.29
CA SER A 150 -10.80 9.93 -3.19
C SER A 150 -9.65 9.26 -2.44
N LEU A 151 -8.51 9.11 -3.09
CA LEU A 151 -7.35 8.40 -2.55
C LEU A 151 -6.07 9.22 -2.72
N ARG A 152 -5.12 9.00 -1.82
CA ARG A 152 -3.77 9.52 -1.92
C ARG A 152 -2.86 8.41 -2.42
N GLY A 153 -2.06 8.72 -3.42
CA GLY A 153 -1.16 7.75 -4.03
C GLY A 153 -0.01 8.42 -4.74
N VAL A 154 0.76 7.63 -5.47
CA VAL A 154 1.87 8.10 -6.27
C VAL A 154 1.62 7.68 -7.72
N VAL A 155 1.58 8.65 -8.64
CA VAL A 155 1.52 8.34 -10.07
C VAL A 155 2.88 7.80 -10.50
N VAL A 156 2.87 6.62 -11.13
CA VAL A 156 4.02 5.93 -11.69
C VAL A 156 3.74 5.51 -13.13
N CYS A 157 4.78 5.35 -13.93
CA CYS A 157 4.64 4.83 -15.29
C CYS A 157 4.68 3.31 -15.31
N VAL A 158 3.65 2.67 -15.87
CA VAL A 158 3.56 1.21 -16.01
C VAL A 158 4.69 0.64 -16.88
N HIS A 159 5.13 1.37 -17.90
CA HIS A 159 6.24 0.93 -18.76
C HIS A 159 7.60 1.28 -18.14
N CYS A 160 7.83 2.55 -17.80
CA CYS A 160 9.16 3.03 -17.41
C CYS A 160 9.55 2.60 -15.99
N THR A 161 8.58 2.50 -15.07
CA THR A 161 8.82 2.24 -13.65
C THR A 161 8.46 0.81 -13.27
N LEU A 162 7.36 0.27 -13.81
CA LEU A 162 6.90 -1.09 -13.47
C LEU A 162 7.35 -2.16 -14.48
N HIS A 163 7.76 -1.76 -15.69
CA HIS A 163 8.20 -2.67 -16.76
C HIS A 163 7.16 -3.74 -17.17
N GLU A 164 5.86 -3.45 -17.04
CA GLU A 164 4.78 -4.41 -17.30
C GLU A 164 4.15 -4.31 -18.69
N THR A 165 4.38 -3.21 -19.40
CA THR A 165 3.78 -2.92 -20.70
C THR A 165 4.82 -2.38 -21.67
N GLU A 166 4.56 -2.41 -22.97
CA GLU A 166 5.46 -1.86 -24.00
C GLU A 166 5.32 -0.34 -24.18
N LYS A 167 4.16 0.23 -23.80
CA LYS A 167 3.83 1.64 -24.03
C LYS A 167 3.68 2.37 -22.70
N CYS A 168 4.15 3.61 -22.64
CA CYS A 168 3.97 4.48 -21.49
C CYS A 168 2.49 4.68 -21.17
N GLN A 169 2.09 4.23 -19.99
CA GLN A 169 0.77 4.47 -19.41
C GLN A 169 0.95 4.85 -17.93
N PRO A 170 0.34 5.95 -17.46
CA PRO A 170 0.35 6.29 -16.04
C PRO A 170 -0.61 5.37 -15.26
N ALA A 171 -0.21 5.03 -14.04
CA ALA A 171 -1.02 4.34 -13.04
C ALA A 171 -0.81 5.00 -11.67
N VAL A 172 -1.77 4.84 -10.77
CA VAL A 172 -1.68 5.33 -9.38
C VAL A 172 -1.35 4.15 -8.48
N ARG A 173 -0.19 4.18 -7.83
CA ARG A 173 0.17 3.23 -6.79
C ARG A 173 -0.30 3.75 -5.44
N ILE A 174 -1.10 2.95 -4.75
CA ILE A 174 -1.58 3.21 -3.39
C ILE A 174 -0.94 2.22 -2.43
N ARG A 175 -0.83 2.63 -1.16
CA ARG A 175 -0.34 1.77 -0.08
C ARG A 175 -1.38 1.78 1.03
N GLU A 176 -2.12 0.68 1.16
CA GLU A 176 -3.13 0.48 2.20
C GLU A 176 -2.76 -0.76 3.00
N GLU A 177 -2.79 -0.67 4.33
CA GLU A 177 -2.54 -1.80 5.25
C GLU A 177 -1.23 -2.57 4.99
N GLY A 178 -0.19 -1.87 4.52
CA GLY A 178 1.11 -2.47 4.19
C GLY A 178 1.15 -3.23 2.86
N ARG A 179 0.05 -3.24 2.08
CA ARG A 179 0.00 -3.79 0.72
C ARG A 179 0.06 -2.67 -0.30
N GLU A 180 0.80 -2.91 -1.37
CA GLU A 180 0.84 -2.01 -2.52
C GLU A 180 -0.16 -2.49 -3.57
N GLU A 181 -1.04 -1.60 -3.98
CA GLU A 181 -1.98 -1.84 -5.08
C GLU A 181 -1.74 -0.80 -6.18
N THR A 182 -1.81 -1.23 -7.43
CA THR A 182 -1.63 -0.36 -8.60
C THR A 182 -2.94 -0.26 -9.36
N LEU A 183 -3.50 0.95 -9.41
CA LEU A 183 -4.70 1.28 -10.16
C LEU A 183 -4.31 1.90 -11.50
N PHE A 184 -4.62 1.23 -12.61
CA PHE A 184 -4.32 1.73 -13.95
C PHE A 184 -5.23 2.91 -14.29
N LEU A 185 -4.71 3.98 -14.89
CA LEU A 185 -5.58 5.09 -15.29
C LEU A 185 -6.28 4.80 -16.63
N ASP A 186 -7.59 4.97 -16.63
CA ASP A 186 -8.42 4.91 -17.84
C ASP A 186 -8.02 5.97 -18.87
N ASP A 187 -8.29 5.67 -20.13
CA ASP A 187 -8.21 6.66 -21.19
C ASP A 187 -9.35 7.69 -21.10
N ASN A 188 -9.12 8.74 -20.32
CA ASN A 188 -10.02 9.87 -20.22
C ASN A 188 -9.29 11.22 -20.38
N ALA A 189 -10.04 12.32 -20.34
CA ALA A 189 -9.49 13.67 -20.48
C ALA A 189 -8.46 13.98 -19.37
N VAL A 190 -8.77 13.66 -18.11
CA VAL A 190 -7.92 13.92 -16.95
C VAL A 190 -6.57 13.23 -17.07
N ARG A 191 -6.55 11.95 -17.44
CA ARG A 191 -5.30 11.19 -17.69
C ARG A 191 -4.49 11.83 -18.81
N ARG A 192 -5.14 12.19 -19.92
CA ARG A 192 -4.44 12.78 -21.08
C ARG A 192 -3.85 14.14 -20.74
N ASP A 193 -4.56 14.98 -20.01
CA ASP A 193 -4.08 16.30 -19.59
C ASP A 193 -2.94 16.18 -18.58
N PHE A 194 -3.05 15.26 -17.62
CA PHE A 194 -1.95 14.92 -16.72
C PHE A 194 -0.71 14.47 -17.51
N ASN A 195 -0.86 13.54 -18.45
CA ASN A 195 0.27 13.03 -19.24
C ASN A 195 0.93 14.11 -20.11
N ARG A 196 0.16 15.09 -20.63
CA ARG A 196 0.72 16.24 -21.35
C ARG A 196 1.50 17.19 -20.43
N THR A 197 1.02 17.39 -19.21
CA THR A 197 1.55 18.41 -18.30
C THR A 197 2.70 17.90 -17.42
N GLN A 198 2.57 16.67 -16.92
CA GLN A 198 3.48 16.04 -15.95
C GLN A 198 4.24 14.84 -16.56
N GLY A 199 3.89 14.42 -17.77
CA GLY A 199 4.43 13.21 -18.38
C GLY A 199 3.78 11.93 -17.84
N CYS A 200 4.37 10.78 -18.20
CA CYS A 200 3.79 9.47 -17.90
C CYS A 200 3.98 8.99 -16.46
N GLY A 201 4.58 9.80 -15.59
CA GLY A 201 4.97 9.39 -14.23
C GLY A 201 6.28 8.59 -14.19
N ARG A 202 7.22 8.81 -15.13
CA ARG A 202 8.57 8.21 -15.07
C ARG A 202 9.28 8.59 -13.77
N THR A 203 9.15 9.85 -13.38
CA THR A 203 9.49 10.31 -12.03
C THR A 203 8.23 10.18 -11.18
N PRO A 204 8.23 9.40 -10.08
CA PRO A 204 7.07 9.23 -9.24
C PRO A 204 6.58 10.56 -8.66
N LEU A 205 5.28 10.84 -8.79
CA LEU A 205 4.67 12.09 -8.32
C LEU A 205 3.55 11.78 -7.31
N PRO A 206 3.61 12.30 -6.08
CA PRO A 206 2.52 12.15 -5.13
C PRO A 206 1.29 12.93 -5.62
N VAL A 207 0.11 12.30 -5.55
CA VAL A 207 -1.15 12.87 -6.02
C VAL A 207 -2.31 12.62 -5.06
N LEU A 208 -3.30 13.50 -5.15
CA LEU A 208 -4.67 13.23 -4.75
C LEU A 208 -5.46 12.85 -6.00
N ALA A 209 -5.95 11.61 -6.07
CA ALA A 209 -6.75 11.12 -7.19
C ALA A 209 -8.19 10.92 -6.74
N GLN A 210 -9.12 11.36 -7.59
CA GLN A 210 -10.55 11.13 -7.41
C GLN A 210 -11.12 10.50 -8.66
N GLY A 211 -12.07 9.59 -8.50
CA GLY A 211 -12.69 8.91 -9.63
C GLY A 211 -13.48 7.69 -9.20
N THR A 212 -13.75 6.80 -10.14
CA THR A 212 -14.45 5.54 -9.88
C THR A 212 -13.54 4.39 -10.26
N VAL A 213 -13.38 3.43 -9.34
CA VAL A 213 -12.62 2.20 -9.61
C VAL A 213 -13.54 1.15 -10.18
N HIS A 214 -13.06 0.46 -11.20
CA HIS A 214 -13.73 -0.68 -11.81
C HIS A 214 -12.68 -1.68 -12.29
N THR A 215 -13.10 -2.90 -12.60
CA THR A 215 -12.20 -3.96 -13.02
C THR A 215 -12.47 -4.30 -14.48
N GLU A 216 -11.45 -4.23 -15.32
CA GLU A 216 -11.50 -4.69 -16.71
C GLU A 216 -10.39 -5.71 -16.95
N ASN A 217 -10.73 -6.86 -17.54
CA ASN A 217 -9.78 -7.95 -17.81
C ASN A 217 -8.98 -8.41 -16.56
N GLY A 218 -9.59 -8.35 -15.38
CA GLY A 218 -8.95 -8.70 -14.10
C GLY A 218 -7.93 -7.67 -13.59
N ARG A 219 -7.84 -6.49 -14.21
CA ARG A 219 -7.01 -5.37 -13.75
C ARG A 219 -7.88 -4.28 -13.14
N PRO A 220 -7.48 -3.67 -12.02
CA PRO A 220 -8.21 -2.52 -11.46
C PRO A 220 -7.86 -1.25 -12.24
N LEU A 221 -8.88 -0.57 -12.77
CA LEU A 221 -8.77 0.71 -13.46
C LEU A 221 -9.47 1.82 -12.69
N LEU A 222 -8.88 3.00 -12.74
CA LEU A 222 -9.39 4.23 -12.16
C LEU A 222 -9.82 5.18 -13.28
N ALA A 223 -11.13 5.38 -13.40
CA ALA A 223 -11.71 6.46 -14.20
C ALA A 223 -11.58 7.77 -13.42
N ALA A 224 -10.41 8.40 -13.52
CA ALA A 224 -10.11 9.61 -12.76
C ALA A 224 -10.95 10.81 -13.22
N THR A 225 -11.67 11.45 -12.30
CA THR A 225 -12.35 12.73 -12.50
C THR A 225 -11.49 13.91 -12.04
N ARG A 226 -10.51 13.67 -11.16
CA ARG A 226 -9.53 14.66 -10.71
C ARG A 226 -8.20 13.98 -10.39
N LEU A 227 -7.10 14.62 -10.75
CA LEU A 227 -5.74 14.13 -10.47
C LEU A 227 -4.84 15.33 -10.18
N GLU A 228 -4.52 15.56 -8.90
CA GLU A 228 -3.77 16.72 -8.45
C GLU A 228 -2.43 16.34 -7.84
N VAL A 229 -1.36 16.94 -8.34
CA VAL A 229 -0.02 16.78 -7.78
C VAL A 229 0.04 17.47 -6.42
N GLN A 230 0.42 16.72 -5.39
CA GLN A 230 0.70 17.24 -4.06
C GLN A 230 2.17 17.68 -4.05
N ARG A 231 2.45 18.95 -3.76
CA ARG A 231 3.82 19.49 -3.64
C ARG A 231 4.18 19.72 -2.18
#